data_AF-A0A968ZWR7-F1
#
_entry.id   AF-A0A968ZWR7-F1
#
_cell.length_a   1.000
_cell.length_b   1.000
_cell.length_c   1.000
_cell.angle_alpha   90.00
_cell.angle_beta   90.00
_cell.angle_gamma   90.00
#
_symmetry.space_group_name_H-M   'P 1'
#
loop_
_entity.id
_entity.type
_entity.pdbx_description
1 polymer ?
#
loop_
_entity_poly.entity_id
_entity_poly.type
_entity_poly.pdbx_seq_one_letter_code
_entity_poly.pdbx_strand_id
1 'polypeptide(L)'
;MKLDEALGGKDTVGWWKTSTAIGGVVLVAVGGVLALTNPSREDYQIYAAAALTEYLQQEVCPKATLALPGLADILKDQCASLLENNQAAIQQLVNSNTTQSNYILFSLYRTQLAIPEAAQLPAYEFTTLGIGQRFYTFKAEER
;
A
#
# COMPACT_ATOMS: atom_id res chain seq x y z
N MET A 1 -62.51 -20.36 14.54
CA MET A 1 -61.26 -20.02 15.26
C MET A 1 -60.53 -21.32 15.55
N LYS A 2 -59.64 -21.72 14.64
CA LYS A 2 -58.80 -22.93 14.71
C LYS A 2 -57.52 -22.54 13.96
N LEU A 3 -56.63 -21.88 14.70
CA LEU A 3 -55.36 -22.44 15.18
C LEU A 3 -54.35 -22.49 14.02
N ASP A 4 -53.72 -21.33 13.80
CA ASP A 4 -52.56 -21.05 12.96
C ASP A 4 -51.26 -21.80 13.38
N GLU A 5 -51.38 -23.03 13.90
CA GLU A 5 -50.28 -23.89 14.36
C GLU A 5 -49.78 -24.87 13.27
N ALA A 6 -49.66 -24.40 12.04
CA ALA A 6 -49.05 -25.20 10.96
C ALA A 6 -47.91 -24.46 10.23
N LEU A 7 -47.37 -23.40 10.84
CA LEU A 7 -46.16 -22.72 10.36
C LEU A 7 -44.95 -23.10 11.20
N GLY A 8 -44.00 -23.77 10.55
CA GLY A 8 -42.58 -23.59 10.85
C GLY A 8 -41.94 -24.65 11.73
N GLY A 9 -40.92 -25.33 11.22
CA GLY A 9 -39.96 -25.97 12.13
C GLY A 9 -39.07 -27.10 11.61
N LYS A 10 -39.17 -27.54 10.35
CA LYS A 10 -38.26 -28.60 9.84
C LYS A 10 -37.23 -28.12 8.81
N ASP A 11 -37.50 -27.03 8.11
CA ASP A 11 -36.67 -26.62 6.98
C ASP A 11 -35.55 -25.66 7.42
N THR A 12 -35.78 -24.89 8.48
CA THR A 12 -34.83 -23.87 8.96
C THR A 12 -33.48 -24.47 9.36
N VAL A 13 -33.45 -25.64 9.99
CA VAL A 13 -32.18 -26.28 10.41
C VAL A 13 -31.33 -26.72 9.21
N GLY A 14 -31.95 -27.13 8.09
CA GLY A 14 -31.24 -27.54 6.87
C GLY A 14 -30.65 -26.34 6.11
N TRP A 15 -31.42 -25.26 6.01
CA TRP A 15 -31.02 -24.02 5.33
C TRP A 15 -29.87 -23.29 6.00
N TRP A 16 -29.78 -23.33 7.34
CA TRP A 16 -28.64 -22.74 8.05
C TRP A 16 -27.36 -23.55 7.82
N LYS A 17 -27.45 -24.89 7.80
CA LYS A 17 -26.31 -25.77 7.48
C LYS A 17 -25.79 -25.55 6.06
N THR A 18 -26.67 -25.45 5.06
CA THR A 18 -26.27 -25.16 3.68
C THR A 18 -25.68 -23.76 3.54
N SER A 19 -26.25 -22.76 4.23
CA SER A 19 -25.75 -21.37 4.20
C SER A 19 -24.35 -21.26 4.81
N THR A 20 -24.10 -21.91 5.95
CA THR A 20 -22.77 -21.95 6.57
C THR A 20 -21.76 -22.69 5.68
N ALA A 21 -22.15 -23.78 5.03
CA ALA A 21 -21.26 -24.52 4.13
C ALA A 21 -20.86 -23.69 2.90
N ILE A 22 -21.81 -23.03 2.24
CA ILE A 22 -21.54 -22.17 1.10
C ILE A 22 -20.64 -20.98 1.51
N GLY A 23 -20.96 -20.33 2.63
CA GLY A 23 -20.15 -19.22 3.16
C GLY A 23 -18.72 -19.64 3.46
N GLY A 24 -18.53 -20.82 4.06
CA GLY A 24 -17.20 -21.38 4.34
C GLY A 24 -16.39 -21.63 3.07
N VAL A 25 -17.00 -22.23 2.04
CA VAL A 25 -16.32 -22.48 0.74
C VAL A 25 -15.89 -21.16 0.09
N VAL A 26 -16.76 -20.16 0.08
CA VAL A 26 -16.44 -18.83 -0.50
C VAL A 26 -15.28 -18.19 0.26
N LEU A 27 -15.28 -18.21 1.60
CA LEU A 27 -14.19 -17.63 2.41
C LEU A 27 -12.85 -18.31 2.14
N VAL A 28 -12.83 -19.65 2.05
CA VAL A 28 -11.60 -20.39 1.74
C VAL A 28 -11.12 -20.07 0.33
N ALA A 29 -12.02 -20.00 -0.65
CA ALA A 29 -11.66 -19.65 -2.02
C ALA A 29 -11.07 -18.24 -2.12
N VAL A 30 -11.73 -17.24 -1.51
CA VAL A 30 -11.25 -15.85 -1.50
C VAL A 30 -9.92 -15.73 -0.76
N GLY A 31 -9.81 -16.36 0.42
CA GLY A 31 -8.57 -16.36 1.19
C GLY A 31 -7.42 -17.02 0.44
N GLY A 32 -7.67 -18.13 -0.26
CA GLY A 32 -6.70 -18.80 -1.11
C GLY A 32 -6.22 -17.91 -2.26
N VAL A 33 -7.14 -17.24 -2.97
CA VAL A 33 -6.77 -16.29 -4.03
C VAL A 33 -5.93 -15.15 -3.48
N LEU A 34 -6.33 -14.55 -2.34
CA LEU A 34 -5.57 -13.46 -1.72
C LEU A 34 -4.17 -13.89 -1.30
N ALA A 35 -4.03 -15.09 -0.73
CA ALA A 35 -2.73 -15.63 -0.35
C ALA A 35 -1.82 -15.87 -1.57
N LEU A 36 -2.38 -16.41 -2.65
CA LEU A 36 -1.63 -16.68 -3.89
C LEU A 36 -1.27 -15.41 -4.66
N THR A 37 -2.11 -14.38 -4.56
CA THR A 37 -1.94 -13.08 -5.25
C THR A 37 -1.36 -12.01 -4.33
N ASN A 38 -0.89 -12.38 -3.14
CA ASN A 38 -0.24 -11.45 -2.23
C ASN A 38 1.07 -10.96 -2.87
N PRO A 39 1.23 -9.65 -3.13
CA PRO A 39 2.33 -9.15 -3.93
C PRO A 39 3.68 -9.36 -3.24
N SER A 40 4.71 -9.61 -4.06
CA SER A 40 6.07 -9.88 -3.58
C SER A 40 6.76 -8.61 -3.09
N ARG A 41 7.91 -8.80 -2.42
CA ARG A 41 8.78 -7.67 -2.03
C ARG A 41 9.33 -6.93 -3.24
N GLU A 42 9.59 -7.63 -4.34
CA GLU A 42 10.08 -7.03 -5.59
C GLU A 42 9.02 -6.13 -6.22
N ASP A 43 7.76 -6.61 -6.28
CA ASP A 43 6.63 -5.79 -6.74
C ASP A 43 6.48 -4.52 -5.91
N TYR A 44 6.69 -4.64 -4.59
CA TYR A 44 6.65 -3.48 -3.69
C TYR A 44 7.78 -2.49 -3.97
N GLN A 45 9.01 -2.94 -4.23
CA GLN A 45 10.14 -2.04 -4.50
C GLN A 45 9.90 -1.20 -5.76
N ILE A 46 9.35 -1.81 -6.81
CA ILE A 46 9.01 -1.11 -8.06
C ILE A 46 7.93 -0.07 -7.79
N TYR A 47 6.84 -0.47 -7.13
CA TYR A 47 5.75 0.43 -6.75
C TYR A 47 6.24 1.60 -5.88
N ALA A 48 6.99 1.31 -4.82
CA ALA A 48 7.38 2.29 -3.83
C ALA A 48 8.42 3.28 -4.37
N ALA A 49 9.31 2.86 -5.28
CA ALA A 49 10.20 3.79 -5.96
C ALA A 49 9.43 4.75 -6.88
N ALA A 50 8.46 4.24 -7.64
CA ALA A 50 7.61 5.09 -8.49
C ALA A 50 6.79 6.08 -7.64
N ALA A 51 6.14 5.61 -6.58
CA ALA A 51 5.36 6.44 -5.67
C ALA A 51 6.22 7.50 -4.95
N LEU A 52 7.44 7.15 -4.57
CA LEU A 52 8.37 8.09 -3.94
C LEU A 52 8.86 9.15 -4.95
N THR A 53 9.21 8.75 -6.17
CA THR A 53 9.56 9.69 -7.24
C THR A 53 8.41 10.67 -7.51
N GLU A 54 7.18 10.17 -7.62
CA GLU A 54 6.00 11.00 -7.82
C GLU A 54 5.80 11.99 -6.67
N TYR A 55 5.90 11.52 -5.42
CA TYR A 55 5.82 12.39 -4.25
C TYR A 55 6.89 13.48 -4.26
N LEU A 56 8.15 13.13 -4.55
CA LEU A 56 9.23 14.10 -4.60
C LEU A 56 9.03 15.14 -5.72
N GLN A 57 8.56 14.71 -6.90
CA GLN A 57 8.25 15.61 -8.02
C GLN A 57 7.08 16.57 -7.71
N GLN A 58 6.05 16.11 -7.01
CA GLN A 58 4.85 16.90 -6.72
C GLN A 58 5.01 17.80 -5.48
N GLU A 59 5.67 17.31 -4.43
CA GLU A 59 5.70 17.98 -3.13
C GLU A 59 7.05 18.60 -2.79
N VAL A 60 8.17 18.06 -3.27
CA VAL A 60 9.52 18.49 -2.84
C VAL A 60 10.19 19.37 -3.89
N CYS A 61 10.27 18.93 -5.15
CA CYS A 61 10.90 19.69 -6.24
C CYS A 61 10.31 21.12 -6.37
N PRO A 62 8.98 21.35 -6.29
CA PRO A 62 8.43 22.71 -6.36
C PRO A 62 8.85 23.58 -5.17
N LYS A 63 8.96 23.01 -3.96
CA LYS A 63 9.40 23.76 -2.77
C LYS A 63 10.87 24.20 -2.88
N ALA A 64 11.73 23.40 -3.51
CA ALA A 64 13.13 23.77 -3.75
C ALA A 64 13.26 24.99 -4.68
N THR A 65 12.34 25.16 -5.64
CA THR A 65 12.37 26.26 -6.61
C THR A 65 11.99 27.62 -6.03
N LEU A 66 11.23 27.64 -4.93
CA LEU A 66 10.87 28.86 -4.20
C LEU A 66 12.10 29.58 -3.61
N ALA A 67 13.22 28.87 -3.46
CA ALA A 67 14.47 29.47 -2.96
C ALA A 67 15.16 30.38 -4.00
N LEU A 68 14.93 30.19 -5.30
CA LEU A 68 15.57 30.93 -6.38
C LEU A 68 14.56 31.20 -7.53
N PRO A 69 13.68 32.22 -7.38
CA PRO A 69 12.53 32.41 -8.26
C PRO A 69 12.87 32.68 -9.74
N GLY A 70 14.08 33.18 -10.04
CA GLY A 70 14.54 33.42 -11.41
C GLY A 70 14.96 32.17 -12.20
N LEU A 71 15.09 31.02 -11.53
CA LEU A 71 15.53 29.75 -12.13
C LEU A 71 14.54 28.61 -11.87
N ALA A 72 13.34 28.93 -11.39
CA ALA A 72 12.41 27.97 -10.83
C ALA A 72 12.07 26.80 -11.78
N ASP A 73 11.73 27.09 -13.04
CA ASP A 73 11.38 26.04 -14.01
C ASP A 73 12.56 25.11 -14.33
N ILE A 74 13.77 25.67 -14.47
CA ILE A 74 14.99 24.90 -14.76
C ILE A 74 15.34 23.98 -13.58
N LEU A 75 15.24 24.49 -12.36
CA LEU A 75 15.49 23.72 -11.13
C LEU A 75 14.45 22.61 -10.93
N LYS A 76 13.19 22.87 -11.27
CA LYS A 76 12.12 21.86 -11.23
C LYS A 76 12.40 20.71 -12.18
N ASP A 77 12.72 21.03 -13.43
CA ASP A 77 12.97 20.04 -14.47
C ASP A 77 14.25 19.24 -14.20
N GLN A 78 15.30 19.88 -13.69
CA GLN A 78 16.51 19.17 -13.26
C GLN A 78 16.23 18.23 -12.08
N CYS A 79 15.46 18.68 -11.10
CA CYS A 79 15.06 17.83 -9.97
C CYS A 79 14.26 16.60 -10.46
N ALA A 80 13.26 16.80 -11.32
CA ALA A 80 12.47 15.71 -11.88
C ALA A 80 13.33 14.73 -12.69
N SER A 81 14.20 15.24 -13.56
CA SER A 81 15.09 14.43 -14.39
C SER A 81 16.11 13.65 -13.55
N LEU A 82 16.63 14.24 -12.46
CA LEU A 82 17.51 13.53 -11.54
C LEU A 82 16.79 12.36 -10.86
N LEU A 83 15.53 12.54 -10.45
CA LEU A 83 14.76 11.46 -9.82
C LEU A 83 14.46 10.32 -10.81
N GLU A 84 14.11 10.65 -12.05
CA GLU A 84 13.83 9.66 -13.09
C GLU A 84 15.09 8.88 -13.48
N ASN A 85 16.21 9.57 -13.69
CA ASN A 85 17.47 8.94 -14.08
C ASN A 85 18.08 8.09 -12.97
N ASN A 86 17.73 8.34 -11.69
CA ASN A 86 18.24 7.61 -10.54
C ASN A 86 17.22 6.66 -9.92
N GLN A 87 16.22 6.20 -10.68
CA GLN A 87 15.19 5.29 -10.18
C GLN A 87 15.77 4.03 -9.48
N ALA A 88 16.88 3.48 -9.99
CA ALA A 88 17.54 2.32 -9.38
C ALA A 88 18.13 2.64 -7.98
N ALA A 89 18.68 3.84 -7.79
CA ALA A 89 19.17 4.28 -6.49
C ALA A 89 18.01 4.50 -5.51
N ILE A 90 16.88 5.03 -6.00
CA ILE A 90 15.65 5.20 -5.21
C ILE A 90 15.10 3.83 -4.80
N GLN A 91 15.07 2.85 -5.70
CA GLN A 91 14.67 1.47 -5.38
C GLN A 91 15.56 0.85 -4.30
N GLN A 92 16.88 1.03 -4.38
CA GLN A 92 17.81 0.56 -3.35
C GLN A 92 17.57 1.25 -2.00
N LEU A 93 17.35 2.56 -2.01
CA LEU A 93 17.06 3.33 -0.80
C LEU A 93 15.78 2.82 -0.12
N VAL A 94 14.71 2.66 -0.89
CA VAL A 94 13.45 2.09 -0.41
C VAL A 94 13.70 0.68 0.14
N ASN A 95 14.38 -0.18 -0.60
CA ASN A 95 14.60 -1.57 -0.19
C ASN A 95 15.35 -1.68 1.15
N SER A 96 16.40 -0.90 1.33
CA SER A 96 17.23 -0.89 2.54
C SER A 96 16.48 -0.35 3.75
N ASN A 97 15.48 0.51 3.52
CA ASN A 97 14.71 1.16 4.59
C ASN A 97 13.29 0.60 4.76
N THR A 98 12.95 -0.48 4.05
CA THR A 98 11.64 -1.13 4.14
C THR A 98 11.69 -2.34 5.05
N THR A 99 10.79 -2.38 6.04
CA THR A 99 10.44 -3.59 6.78
C THR A 99 9.14 -4.18 6.25
N GLN A 100 9.12 -5.48 5.94
CA GLN A 100 7.94 -6.22 5.48
C GLN A 100 7.42 -7.15 6.59
N SER A 101 6.11 -7.09 6.84
CA SER A 101 5.36 -8.01 7.69
C SER A 101 4.31 -8.74 6.86
N ASN A 102 4.49 -10.04 6.62
CA ASN A 102 3.57 -10.87 5.83
C ASN A 102 2.54 -11.56 6.72
N TYR A 103 1.25 -11.37 6.44
CA TYR A 103 0.10 -11.91 7.19
C TYR A 103 -0.73 -12.91 6.36
N ILE A 104 -0.10 -13.60 5.41
CA ILE A 104 -0.72 -14.60 4.50
C ILE A 104 -1.65 -13.94 3.47
N LEU A 105 -2.74 -13.33 3.92
CA LEU A 105 -3.75 -12.70 3.05
C LEU A 105 -3.34 -11.32 2.54
N PHE A 106 -2.44 -10.66 3.27
CA PHE A 106 -1.92 -9.34 2.97
C PHE A 106 -0.50 -9.18 3.52
N SER A 107 0.16 -8.11 3.13
CA SER A 107 1.48 -7.72 3.62
C SER A 107 1.46 -6.25 4.03
N LEU A 108 2.13 -5.92 5.13
CA LEU A 108 2.38 -4.54 5.53
C LEU A 108 3.83 -4.19 5.28
N TYR A 109 4.06 -3.05 4.62
CA TYR A 109 5.37 -2.50 4.32
C TYR A 109 5.50 -1.17 5.05
N ARG A 110 6.57 -1.01 5.83
CA ARG A 110 6.93 0.25 6.49
C ARG A 110 8.28 0.71 5.98
N THR A 111 8.31 1.90 5.40
CA THR A 111 9.51 2.48 4.80
C THR A 111 9.90 3.72 5.58
N GLN A 112 11.09 3.71 6.16
CA GLN A 112 11.59 4.82 6.98
C GLN A 112 12.60 5.63 6.17
N LEU A 113 12.21 6.83 5.75
CA LEU A 113 13.10 7.70 4.99
C LEU A 113 13.61 8.81 5.91
N ALA A 114 14.89 8.70 6.26
CA ALA A 114 15.65 9.77 6.89
C ALA A 114 16.78 10.17 5.93
N ILE A 115 16.94 11.46 5.68
CA ILE A 115 18.03 11.99 4.85
C ILE A 115 19.06 12.59 5.82
N PRO A 116 20.11 11.84 6.21
CA PRO A 116 21.06 12.29 7.23
C PRO A 116 21.84 13.54 6.83
N GLU A 117 22.09 13.75 5.54
CA GLU A 117 22.77 14.95 5.03
C GLU A 117 21.89 16.21 5.06
N ALA A 118 20.57 16.03 5.17
CA ALA A 118 19.60 17.10 5.28
C ALA A 118 19.04 17.12 6.71
N ALA A 119 19.90 17.45 7.69
CA ALA A 119 19.55 17.52 9.11
C ALA A 119 18.37 18.45 9.47
N GLN A 120 17.84 19.20 8.49
CA GLN A 120 16.68 20.08 8.59
C GLN A 120 15.39 19.42 8.08
N LEU A 121 15.47 18.26 7.41
CA LEU A 121 14.32 17.52 6.92
C LEU A 121 13.91 16.49 7.98
N PRO A 122 12.62 16.42 8.32
CA PRO A 122 12.14 15.46 9.29
C PRO A 122 12.19 14.04 8.73
N ALA A 123 12.28 13.05 9.63
CA ALA A 123 12.19 11.66 9.23
C ALA A 123 10.73 11.35 8.85
N TYR A 124 10.53 10.68 7.71
CA TYR A 124 9.20 10.28 7.26
C TYR A 124 9.04 8.76 7.31
N GLU A 125 7.92 8.31 7.83
CA GLU A 125 7.51 6.91 7.79
C GLU A 125 6.35 6.72 6.81
N PHE A 126 6.56 5.91 5.78
CA PHE A 126 5.54 5.52 4.81
C PHE A 126 5.00 4.13 5.12
N THR A 127 3.70 4.01 5.36
CA THR A 127 3.03 2.71 5.55
C THR A 127 2.20 2.32 4.34
N THR A 128 2.49 1.15 3.76
CA THR A 128 1.78 0.57 2.61
C THR A 128 1.19 -0.80 2.93
N LEU A 129 -0.06 -1.05 2.55
CA LEU A 129 -0.69 -2.37 2.55
C LEU A 129 -0.62 -2.96 1.15
N GLY A 130 -0.04 -4.16 1.04
CA GLY A 130 -0.15 -5.03 -0.12
C GLY A 130 -1.28 -6.04 0.08
N ILE A 131 -2.25 -6.08 -0.83
CA ILE A 131 -3.36 -7.05 -0.81
C ILE A 131 -3.83 -7.32 -2.24
N GLY A 132 -3.95 -8.60 -2.62
CA GLY A 132 -4.51 -9.02 -3.91
C GLY A 132 -3.92 -8.27 -5.12
N GLN A 133 -2.60 -8.32 -5.30
CA GLN A 133 -1.81 -7.61 -6.33
C GLN A 133 -1.88 -6.07 -6.29
N ARG A 134 -2.42 -5.47 -5.24
CA ARG A 134 -2.51 -4.01 -5.13
C ARG A 134 -1.75 -3.50 -3.92
N PHE A 135 -1.26 -2.28 -4.05
CA PHE A 135 -0.61 -1.53 -2.99
C PHE A 135 -1.42 -0.28 -2.66
N TYR A 136 -1.52 0.03 -1.37
CA TYR A 136 -2.21 1.19 -0.86
C TYR A 136 -1.34 1.87 0.21
N THR A 137 -0.90 3.09 -0.04
CA THR A 137 -0.11 3.88 0.91
C THR A 137 -1.02 4.84 1.67
N PHE A 138 -1.03 4.80 3.02
CA PHE A 138 -2.03 5.52 3.82
C PHE A 138 -1.50 6.67 4.65
N LYS A 139 -0.21 6.65 5.01
CA LYS A 139 0.38 7.66 5.90
C LYS A 139 1.83 7.91 5.54
N ALA A 140 2.18 9.18 5.38
CA ALA A 140 3.50 9.73 5.60
C ALA A 140 3.43 10.46 6.95
N GLU A 141 3.90 9.82 8.01
CA GLU A 141 3.90 10.43 9.35
C GLU A 141 5.30 10.98 9.63
N GLU A 142 5.35 12.23 10.10
CA GLU A 142 6.57 12.89 10.52
C GLU A 142 7.00 12.30 11.86
N ARG A 143 8.25 11.84 11.95
CA ARG A 143 8.86 11.20 13.13
C ARG A 143 9.94 12.08 13.73
#